data_AF-G8T6U5-F1
#
_entry.id   AF-G8T6U5-F1
#
_cell.length_a   1.000
_cell.length_b   1.000
_cell.length_c   1.000
_cell.angle_alpha   90.00
_cell.angle_beta   90.00
_cell.angle_gamma   90.00
#
_symmetry.space_group_name_H-M   'P 1'
#
loop_
_entity.id
_entity.type
_entity.pdbx_description
1 polymer ?
#
loop_
_entity_poly.entity_id
_entity_poly.type
_entity_poly.pdbx_seq_one_letter_code
_entity_poly.pdbx_strand_id
1 'polypeptide(L)'
;MEELATKTMELSVSGKTITCQIKERDFGDMIVFDVYSEDNYLFTLTQQGDVLFNEYEVGHQKSIMDPRQLNILIEMVKEKLDTEPD
;
A
#
# COMPACT_ATOMS: atom_id res chain seq x y z
N MET A 1 14.45 6.26 8.58
CA MET A 1 13.47 5.86 7.56
C MET A 1 13.95 6.37 6.22
N GLU A 2 14.31 5.45 5.35
CA GLU A 2 14.79 5.73 3.98
C GLU A 2 13.83 5.12 2.98
N GLU A 3 13.52 5.83 1.89
CA GLU A 3 12.76 5.28 0.77
C GLU A 3 13.74 4.60 -0.18
N LEU A 4 13.57 3.29 -0.39
CA LEU A 4 14.45 2.47 -1.22
C LEU A 4 13.99 2.47 -2.67
N ALA A 5 12.69 2.30 -2.89
CA ALA A 5 12.09 2.21 -4.22
C ALA A 5 10.64 2.68 -4.21
N THR A 6 10.17 3.16 -5.36
CA THR A 6 8.75 3.44 -5.60
C THR A 6 8.30 2.70 -6.87
N LYS A 7 7.26 1.87 -6.75
CA LYS A 7 6.59 1.17 -7.85
C LYS A 7 5.19 1.75 -8.02
N THR A 8 4.75 1.96 -9.27
CA THR A 8 3.37 2.37 -9.57
C THR A 8 2.64 1.22 -10.24
N MET A 9 1.42 0.94 -9.80
CA MET A 9 0.60 -0.13 -10.37
C MET A 9 -0.85 0.32 -10.56
N GLU A 10 -1.50 -0.22 -11.59
CA GLU A 10 -2.92 -0.03 -11.85
C GLU A 10 -3.67 -1.31 -11.49
N LEU A 11 -4.62 -1.20 -10.56
CA LEU A 11 -5.41 -2.31 -10.05
C LEU A 11 -6.88 -2.08 -10.36
N SER A 12 -7.56 -3.09 -10.92
CA SER A 12 -9.00 -3.02 -11.15
C SER A 12 -9.77 -3.52 -9.93
N VAL A 13 -10.38 -2.60 -9.17
CA VAL A 13 -11.15 -2.90 -7.97
C VAL A 13 -12.62 -2.53 -8.21
N SER A 14 -13.50 -3.53 -8.13
CA SER A 14 -14.95 -3.35 -8.31
C SER A 14 -15.33 -2.62 -9.61
N GLY A 15 -14.61 -2.88 -10.70
CA GLY A 15 -14.85 -2.27 -12.02
C GLY A 15 -14.30 -0.85 -12.18
N LYS A 16 -13.55 -0.33 -11.20
CA LYS A 16 -12.78 0.92 -11.30
C LYS A 16 -11.30 0.61 -11.34
N THR A 17 -10.55 1.32 -12.19
CA THR A 17 -9.09 1.28 -12.14
C THR A 17 -8.61 2.23 -11.06
N ILE A 18 -7.80 1.72 -10.13
CA ILE A 18 -7.16 2.46 -9.06
C ILE A 18 -5.65 2.43 -9.32
N THR A 19 -5.05 3.59 -9.50
CA THR A 19 -3.59 3.71 -9.54
C THR A 19 -3.06 3.80 -8.11
N CYS A 20 -2.13 2.92 -7.78
CA CYS A 20 -1.45 2.87 -6.49
C CYS A 20 0.04 3.12 -6.65
N GLN A 21 0.62 3.83 -5.68
CA GLN A 21 2.05 3.92 -5.49
C GLN A 21 2.43 3.08 -4.29
N ILE A 22 3.36 2.16 -4.49
CA ILE A 22 3.95 1.35 -3.44
C ILE A 22 5.36 1.87 -3.21
N LYS A 23 5.62 2.34 -1.99
CA LYS A 23 6.92 2.84 -1.56
C LYS A 23 7.55 1.83 -0.63
N GLU A 24 8.65 1.23 -1.07
CA GLU A 24 9.47 0.37 -0.23
C GLU A 24 10.35 1.23 0.67
N ARG A 25 10.29 0.96 1.97
CA ARG A 25 10.90 1.82 2.98
C ARG A 25 11.64 0.98 4.02
N ASP A 26 12.84 1.45 4.34
CA ASP A 26 13.71 0.84 5.35
C ASP A 26 13.53 1.53 6.72
N PHE A 27 13.06 0.76 7.69
CA PHE A 27 12.94 1.15 9.10
C PHE A 27 14.14 0.72 9.95
N GLY A 28 15.19 0.20 9.34
CA GLY A 28 16.46 -0.21 9.95
C GLY A 28 16.47 -1.68 10.34
N ASP A 29 15.42 -2.15 11.03
CA ASP A 29 15.24 -3.56 11.39
C ASP A 29 14.19 -4.28 10.54
N MET A 30 13.41 -3.54 9.75
CA MET A 30 12.37 -4.08 8.87
C MET A 30 12.22 -3.27 7.59
N ILE A 31 11.90 -3.97 6.51
CA ILE A 31 11.40 -3.36 5.27
C ILE A 31 9.88 -3.42 5.28
N VAL A 32 9.25 -2.32 4.88
CA VAL A 32 7.80 -2.23 4.69
C VAL A 32 7.47 -1.56 3.37
N PHE A 33 6.22 -1.74 2.96
CA PHE A 33 5.67 -1.21 1.73
C PHE A 33 4.49 -0.29 2.06
N ASP A 34 4.69 1.02 1.98
CA ASP A 34 3.61 1.98 2.14
C ASP A 34 2.84 2.11 0.83
N VAL A 35 1.53 1.93 0.90
CA VAL A 35 0.64 1.95 -0.27
C VAL A 35 -0.19 3.21 -0.25
N TYR A 36 -0.14 3.96 -1.36
CA TYR A 36 -0.85 5.22 -1.55
C TYR A 36 -1.74 5.14 -2.80
N SER A 37 -2.84 5.89 -2.80
CA SER A 37 -3.64 6.17 -4.00
C SER A 37 -4.04 7.64 -4.04
N GLU A 38 -3.79 8.31 -5.16
CA GLU A 38 -4.05 9.76 -5.33
C GLU A 38 -3.52 10.60 -4.15
N ASP A 39 -2.25 10.35 -3.77
CA ASP A 39 -1.57 10.96 -2.62
C ASP A 39 -2.16 10.66 -1.23
N ASN A 40 -3.20 9.82 -1.14
CA ASN A 40 -3.72 9.33 0.13
C ASN A 40 -3.05 8.02 0.50
N TYR A 41 -2.37 8.00 1.65
CA TYR A 41 -1.95 6.78 2.34
C TYR A 41 -3.15 5.83 2.56
N LEU A 42 -3.01 4.57 2.21
CA LEU A 42 -4.05 3.56 2.42
C LEU A 42 -3.68 2.62 3.57
N PHE A 43 -2.48 2.04 3.51
CA PHE A 43 -1.96 1.11 4.50
C PHE A 43 -0.46 0.88 4.29
N THR A 44 0.16 0.21 5.25
CA THR A 44 1.52 -0.31 5.17
C THR A 44 1.47 -1.84 5.18
N LEU A 45 2.23 -2.50 4.32
CA LEU A 45 2.45 -3.95 4.34
C LEU A 45 3.84 -4.28 4.86
N THR A 46 3.94 -5.26 5.76
CA THR A 46 5.21 -5.87 6.12
C THR A 46 5.61 -6.93 5.10
N GLN A 47 6.89 -7.30 5.07
CA GLN A 47 7.36 -8.45 4.26
C GLN A 47 6.67 -9.78 4.64
N GLN A 48 6.11 -9.88 5.85
CA GLN A 48 5.36 -11.03 6.32
C GLN A 48 3.88 -10.99 5.91
N GLY A 49 3.43 -9.92 5.24
CA GLY A 49 2.06 -9.75 4.79
C GLY A 49 1.12 -9.16 5.83
N ASP A 50 1.64 -8.68 6.97
CA ASP A 50 0.84 -7.99 7.97
C ASP A 50 0.44 -6.59 7.45
N VAL A 51 -0.80 -6.20 7.71
CA VAL A 51 -1.32 -4.89 7.33
C VAL A 51 -1.31 -3.98 8.55
N LEU A 52 -0.62 -2.85 8.44
CA LEU A 52 -0.53 -1.82 9.46
C LEU A 52 -1.20 -0.54 8.95
N PHE A 53 -1.78 0.21 9.89
CA PHE A 53 -2.34 1.54 9.62
C PHE A 53 -1.59 2.56 10.47
N ASN A 54 -0.93 3.50 9.80
CA ASN A 54 -0.24 4.59 10.48
C ASN A 54 -1.24 5.73 10.79
N GLU A 55 -1.55 5.92 12.07
CA GLU A 55 -2.49 6.95 12.53
C GLU A 55 -2.09 8.36 12.10
N TYR A 56 -0.78 8.67 12.06
CA TYR A 56 -0.30 10.00 11.65
C TYR A 56 -0.61 10.27 10.17
N GLU A 57 -0.37 9.27 9.30
CA GLU A 57 -0.63 9.38 7.86
C GLU A 57 -2.13 9.42 7.55
N VAL A 58 -2.94 8.65 8.28
CA VAL A 58 -4.41 8.60 8.13
C VAL A 58 -5.07 9.86 8.70
N GLY A 59 -4.56 10.40 9.81
CA GLY A 59 -5.16 11.52 10.55
C GLY A 59 -5.24 12.83 9.77
N HIS A 60 -4.49 12.95 8.68
CA HIS A 60 -4.50 14.12 7.79
C HIS A 60 -5.44 13.97 6.58
N GLN A 61 -6.11 12.83 6.43
CA GLN A 61 -6.94 12.55 5.26
C GLN A 61 -8.38 13.00 5.45
N LYS A 62 -8.95 13.56 4.38
CA LYS A 62 -10.36 13.98 4.35
C LYS A 62 -11.31 12.86 3.90
N SER A 63 -10.77 11.81 3.28
CA SER A 63 -11.54 10.71 2.69
C SER A 63 -10.84 9.39 2.93
N ILE A 64 -11.63 8.38 3.30
CA ILE A 64 -11.17 7.00 3.51
C ILE A 64 -11.80 6.15 2.41
N MET A 65 -11.02 5.23 1.83
CA MET A 65 -11.51 4.27 0.83
C MET A 65 -12.60 3.36 1.44
N ASP A 66 -13.57 2.91 0.62
CA ASP A 66 -14.55 1.91 1.07
C ASP A 66 -13.81 0.65 1.59
N PRO A 67 -14.08 0.17 2.82
CA PRO A 67 -13.33 -0.94 3.40
C PRO A 67 -13.35 -2.23 2.58
N ARG A 68 -14.40 -2.49 1.79
CA ARG A 68 -14.46 -3.68 0.93
C ARG A 68 -13.51 -3.55 -0.26
N GLN A 69 -13.42 -2.35 -0.83
CA GLN A 69 -12.47 -2.04 -1.90
C GLN A 69 -11.04 -2.10 -1.37
N LEU A 70 -10.80 -1.56 -0.17
CA LEU A 70 -9.51 -1.62 0.52
C LEU A 70 -9.08 -3.07 0.75
N ASN A 71 -9.98 -3.94 1.20
CA ASN A 71 -9.66 -5.35 1.41
C ASN A 71 -9.27 -6.07 0.10
N ILE A 72 -9.97 -5.80 -1.00
CA ILE A 72 -9.60 -6.35 -2.32
C ILE A 72 -8.22 -5.82 -2.74
N LEU A 73 -7.98 -4.53 -2.54
CA LEU A 73 -6.72 -3.88 -2.90
C LEU A 73 -5.53 -4.48 -2.15
N ILE A 74 -5.67 -4.70 -0.84
CA ILE A 74 -4.64 -5.33 0.00
C ILE A 74 -4.23 -6.69 -0.58
N GLU A 75 -5.20 -7.54 -0.89
CA GLU A 75 -4.92 -8.88 -1.41
C GLU A 75 -4.26 -8.83 -2.80
N MET A 76 -4.69 -7.92 -3.67
CA MET A 76 -4.05 -7.72 -4.98
C MET A 76 -2.61 -7.20 -4.86
N VAL A 77 -2.33 -6.32 -3.90
CA VAL A 77 -0.97 -5.82 -3.66
C VAL A 77 -0.08 -6.95 -3.14
N LYS A 78 -0.55 -7.75 -2.18
CA LYS A 78 0.19 -8.92 -1.68
C LYS A 78 0.54 -9.89 -2.81
N GLU A 79 -0.44 -10.28 -3.62
CA GLU A 79 -0.23 -11.17 -4.76
C GLU A 79 0.81 -10.59 -5.72
N LYS A 80 0.76 -9.28 -5.99
CA LYS A 80 1.74 -8.63 -6.86
C LYS A 80 3.15 -8.66 -6.30
N LEU A 81 3.33 -8.32 -5.02
CA LEU A 81 4.63 -8.35 -4.37
C LEU A 81 5.21 -9.77 -4.30
N ASP A 82 4.38 -10.80 -4.10
CA ASP A 82 4.82 -12.19 -4.09
C ASP A 82 5.25 -12.70 -5.47
N THR A 83 4.61 -12.21 -6.54
CA THR A 83 4.90 -12.64 -7.93
C THR A 83 6.08 -11.92 -8.57
N GLU A 84 6.53 -10.80 -7.99
CA GLU A 84 7.71 -10.05 -8.42
C GLU A 84 8.78 -10.07 -7.31
N PRO A 85 9.41 -11.23 -7.03
CA PRO A 85 10.60 -11.22 -6.20
C PRO A 85 11.69 -10.45 -6.95
N ASP A 86 12.20 -9.38 -6.32
CA ASP A 86 13.29 -8.55 -6.87
C ASP A 86 14.52 -9.37 -7.31
#